data_AF-A0A5E7P2F4-F1
#
_entry.id   AF-A0A5E7P2F4-F1
#
_cell.length_a   1.000
_cell.length_b   1.000
_cell.length_c   1.000
_cell.angle_alpha   90.00
_cell.angle_beta   90.00
_cell.angle_gamma   90.00
#
_symmetry.space_group_name_H-M   'P 1'
#
loop_
_entity.id
_entity.type
_entity.pdbx_description
1 polymer ?
#
loop_
_entity_poly.entity_id
_entity_poly.type
_entity_poly.pdbx_seq_one_letter_code
_entity_poly.pdbx_strand_id
1 'polypeptide(L)' 'MQTTTCSKATAHLALSMDQVTNDREPLLITKRSAEPVVMIGLADYESLLRTANSLPLPDTPQQ' A
#
# COMPACT_ATOMS: atom_id res chain seq x y z
N MET A 1 9.46 0.10 -5.26
CA MET A 1 8.06 0.50 -5.57
C MET A 1 7.83 0.57 -7.07
N GLN A 2 7.08 -0.40 -7.59
CA GLN A 2 6.67 -0.46 -9.00
C GLN A 2 5.36 0.29 -9.23
N THR A 3 5.11 0.68 -10.49
CA THR A 3 3.90 1.40 -10.90
C THR A 3 3.23 0.69 -12.07
N THR A 4 1.90 0.56 -12.02
CA THR A 4 1.09 -0.03 -13.08
C THR A 4 -0.19 0.76 -13.29
N THR A 5 -0.90 0.49 -14.39
CA THR A 5 -2.23 1.06 -14.63
C THR A 5 -3.31 0.14 -14.06
N CYS A 6 -4.46 0.70 -13.71
CA CYS A 6 -5.63 -0.04 -13.22
C CYS A 6 -6.05 -1.14 -14.22
N SER A 7 -6.02 -0.87 -15.52
CA SER A 7 -6.31 -1.87 -16.56
C SER A 7 -5.32 -3.03 -16.55
N LYS A 8 -4.01 -2.75 -16.44
CA LYS A 8 -2.97 -3.80 -16.42
C LYS A 8 -3.02 -4.63 -15.12
N ALA A 9 -3.26 -3.98 -13.98
CA ALA A 9 -3.45 -4.65 -12.70
C ALA A 9 -4.69 -5.55 -12.70
N THR A 10 -5.81 -5.09 -13.26
CA THR A 10 -7.05 -5.89 -13.34
C THR A 10 -6.87 -7.11 -14.24
N ALA A 11 -6.22 -6.95 -15.40
CA ALA A 11 -5.94 -8.05 -16.32
C ALA A 11 -5.00 -9.13 -15.73
N HIS A 12 -4.15 -8.75 -14.78
CA HIS A 12 -3.17 -9.64 -14.14
C HIS A 12 -3.26 -9.60 -12.62
N LEU A 13 -4.48 -9.63 -12.07
CA LEU A 13 -4.71 -9.38 -10.64
C LEU A 13 -4.01 -10.42 -9.77
N ALA A 14 -4.18 -11.72 -10.07
CA ALA A 14 -3.55 -12.80 -9.32
C ALA A 14 -2.02 -12.66 -9.27
N LEU A 15 -1.39 -12.43 -10.43
CA LEU A 15 0.05 -12.19 -10.52
C LEU A 15 0.48 -10.96 -9.71
N SER A 16 -0.29 -9.87 -9.78
CA SER A 16 0.02 -8.64 -9.06
C SER A 16 -0.06 -8.86 -7.54
N MET A 17 -1.03 -9.67 -7.08
CA MET A 17 -1.15 -10.06 -5.67
C MET A 17 0.04 -10.93 -5.23
N ASP A 18 0.41 -11.94 -6.02
CA ASP A 18 1.54 -12.82 -5.74
C ASP A 18 2.85 -12.03 -5.64
N GLN A 19 3.09 -11.11 -6.58
CA GLN A 19 4.28 -10.24 -6.57
C GLN A 19 4.34 -9.40 -5.29
N VAL A 20 3.26 -8.71 -4.93
CA VAL A 20 3.21 -7.86 -3.74
C VAL A 20 3.45 -8.67 -2.46
N THR A 21 2.95 -9.91 -2.39
CA THR A 21 3.17 -10.77 -1.22
C THR A 21 4.56 -11.42 -1.18
N ASN A 22 5.10 -11.84 -2.31
CA ASN A 22 6.40 -12.54 -2.39
C ASN A 22 7.57 -11.55 -2.25
N ASP A 23 7.49 -10.44 -2.97
CA ASP A 23 8.56 -9.45 -3.00
C ASP A 23 8.48 -8.51 -1.78
N ARG A 24 7.36 -8.55 -1.04
CA ARG A 24 7.07 -7.67 0.11
C ARG A 24 7.19 -6.19 -0.26
N GLU A 25 6.91 -5.85 -1.52
CA GLU A 25 7.00 -4.50 -2.05
C GLU A 25 5.61 -3.94 -2.44
N PRO A 26 5.31 -2.66 -2.11
CA PRO A 26 4.09 -2.00 -2.56
C PRO A 26 4.04 -1.80 -4.08
N LEU A 27 2.82 -1.94 -4.64
CA LEU A 27 2.51 -1.65 -6.03
C LEU A 27 1.59 -0.43 -6.14
N LEU A 28 2.06 0.62 -6.83
CA LEU A 28 1.25 1.80 -7.14
C LEU A 28 0.39 1.55 -8.38
N ILE A 29 -0.91 1.72 -8.25
CA ILE A 29 -1.89 1.56 -9.33
C ILE A 29 -2.48 2.92 -9.68
N THR A 30 -2.39 3.28 -10.96
CA THR A 30 -2.87 4.56 -11.48
C THR A 30 -4.05 4.37 -12.44
N LYS A 31 -4.99 5.31 -12.46
CA LYS A 31 -6.10 5.34 -13.43
C LYS A 31 -6.29 6.77 -13.93
N ARG A 32 -6.59 6.92 -15.23
CA ARG A 32 -6.85 8.25 -15.80
C ARG A 32 -7.99 8.93 -15.04
N SER A 33 -7.77 10.18 -14.65
CA SER A 33 -8.76 11.03 -13.97
C SER A 33 -9.29 10.43 -12.66
N ALA A 34 -8.49 9.65 -11.94
CA ALA A 34 -8.83 9.14 -10.62
C ALA A 34 -7.59 9.10 -9.73
N GLU A 35 -7.83 9.12 -8.43
CA GLU A 35 -6.77 9.04 -7.43
C GLU A 35 -6.01 7.70 -7.54
N PRO A 36 -4.66 7.74 -7.48
CA PRO A 36 -3.85 6.53 -7.40
C PRO A 36 -4.14 5.74 -6.12
N VAL A 37 -4.00 4.42 -6.20
CA VAL A 37 -4.15 3.51 -5.05
C VAL A 37 -2.89 2.66 -4.91
N VAL A 38 -2.62 2.19 -3.69
CA VAL A 38 -1.49 1.29 -3.41
C VAL A 38 -2.02 -0.07 -3.03
N MET A 39 -1.47 -1.12 -3.62
CA MET A 39 -1.66 -2.50 -3.20
C MET A 39 -0.46 -2.96 -2.37
N ILE A 40 -0.74 -3.53 -1.20
CA ILE A 40 0.25 -4.10 -0.28
C ILE A 40 -0.26 -5.43 0.27
N GLY A 41 0.66 -6.29 0.71
CA GLY A 41 0.30 -7.54 1.37
C GLY A 41 -0.38 -7.27 2.72
N LEU A 42 -1.28 -8.14 3.14
CA LEU A 42 -2.00 -7.97 4.40
C LEU A 42 -1.06 -7.89 5.61
N ALA A 43 -0.05 -8.77 5.69
CA ALA A 43 0.93 -8.76 6.77
C ALA A 43 1.72 -7.44 6.86
N ASP A 44 1.97 -6.81 5.71
CA ASP A 44 2.64 -5.50 5.63
C ASP A 44 1.72 -4.38 6.06
N TYR A 45 0.46 -4.40 5.61
CA TYR A 45 -0.56 -3.47 6.06
C TYR A 45 -0.73 -3.51 7.59
N GLU A 46 -0.89 -4.70 8.16
CA GLU A 46 -1.02 -4.87 9.61
C GLU A 46 0.22 -4.39 10.37
N SER A 47 1.42 -4.62 9.82
CA SER A 47 2.67 -4.16 10.43
C SER A 47 2.78 -2.63 10.41
N LEU A 48 2.38 -1.99 9.31
CA LEU A 48 2.30 -0.53 9.19
C LEU A 48 1.30 0.06 10.19
N LEU A 49 0.12 -0.54 10.32
CA LEU A 49 -0.88 -0.11 11.31
C LEU A 49 -0.38 -0.24 12.75
N ARG A 50 0.34 -1.33 13.07
CA ARG A 50 0.97 -1.50 14.38
C ARG A 50 1.98 -0.39 14.68
N THR A 51 2.83 -0.03 13.72
CA THR A 51 3.79 1.06 13.90
C THR A 51 3.08 2.41 14.00
N ALA A 52 2.09 2.69 13.15
CA ALA A 52 1.34 3.95 13.18
C ALA A 52 0.62 4.16 14.53
N ASN A 53 0.04 3.11 15.11
CA ASN A 53 -0.58 3.16 16.43
C ASN A 53 0.43 3.13 17.60
N SER A 54 1.71 2.82 17.34
CA SER A 54 2.78 2.77 18.34
C SER A 54 3.70 4.00 18.30
N LEU A 55 3.47 4.93 17.38
CA LEU A 55 4.14 6.22 17.40
C LEU A 55 3.49 7.06 18.52
N PRO A 56 4.25 7.49 19.54
CA PRO A 56 3.77 8.57 20.39
C PRO A 56 3.50 9.75 19.45
N LEU A 57 2.28 10.29 19.45
CA LEU A 57 2.12 11.68 19.02
C LEU A 57 3.13 12.48 19.86
N PRO A 58 3.94 13.39 19.26
CA PRO A 58 4.71 14.31 20.07
C PRO A 58 3.72 15.01 21.01
N ASP A 59 4.04 15.02 22.31
CA ASP A 59 3.25 15.69 23.34
C ASP A 59 2.97 17.12 22.87
N THR A 60 1.78 17.34 22.33
CA THR A 60 1.29 18.70 22.10
C THR A 60 1.20 19.30 23.50
N PRO A 61 1.95 20.36 23.84
CA PRO A 61 1.86 20.95 25.17
C PRO A 61 0.41 21.35 25.42
N GLN A 62 -0.23 20.69 26.37
CA GLN A 62 -1.55 21.09 26.86
C GLN A 62 -1.36 22.46 27.51
N GLN A 63 -1.95 23.50 26.91
CA GLN A 63 -2.02 24.85 27.44
C GLN A 63 -3.41 25.11 28.00
#